data_AF-A0A9D8T6G0-F1
#
_entry.id   AF-A0A9D8T6G0-F1
#
_cell.length_a   1.000
_cell.length_b   1.000
_cell.length_c   1.000
_cell.angle_alpha   90.00
_cell.angle_beta   90.00
_cell.angle_gamma   90.00
#
_symmetry.space_group_name_H-M   'P 1'
#
loop_
_entity.id
_entity.type
_entity.pdbx_description
1 polymer ?
#
loop_
_entity_poly.entity_id
_entity_poly.type
_entity_poly.pdbx_seq_one_letter_code
_entity_poly.pdbx_strand_id
1 'polypeptide(L)'
;MKVADICRIIEDFASLDKQEAYDNSGLQVGNPEAEVSGVLICLDITESVIDEAIAKGCNMVLSHHPLLFRGLKQITGRTAVERVVIKAL
;
A
#
# COMPACT_ATOMS: atom_id res chain seq x y z
N MET A 1 -17.01 -2.89 1.13
CA MET A 1 -15.98 -3.92 1.37
C MET A 1 -14.85 -3.20 2.06
N LYS A 2 -14.37 -3.75 3.17
CA LYS A 2 -13.28 -3.14 3.91
C LYS A 2 -11.94 -3.49 3.29
N VAL A 3 -10.90 -2.72 3.61
CA VAL A 3 -9.51 -3.03 3.23
C VAL A 3 -9.16 -4.47 3.63
N ALA A 4 -9.52 -4.89 4.85
CA ALA A 4 -9.28 -6.25 5.34
C ALA A 4 -9.95 -7.35 4.48
N ASP A 5 -11.13 -7.07 3.90
CA ASP A 5 -11.82 -8.03 3.03
C ASP A 5 -11.05 -8.21 1.72
N ILE A 6 -10.54 -7.12 1.14
CA ILE A 6 -9.73 -7.15 -0.08
C ILE A 6 -8.40 -7.85 0.16
N CYS A 7 -7.71 -7.52 1.26
CA CYS A 7 -6.47 -8.20 1.64
C CYS A 7 -6.68 -9.70 1.75
N ARG A 8 -7.74 -10.15 2.44
CA ARG A 8 -8.06 -11.59 2.55
C ARG A 8 -8.22 -12.25 1.19
N ILE A 9 -8.97 -11.65 0.27
CA ILE A 9 -9.17 -12.21 -1.09
C ILE A 9 -7.84 -12.33 -1.84
N ILE A 10 -6.96 -11.34 -1.72
CA ILE A 10 -5.63 -11.37 -2.34
C ILE A 10 -4.78 -12.46 -1.71
N GLU A 11 -4.74 -12.54 -0.38
CA GLU A 11 -3.93 -13.49 0.38
C GLU A 11 -4.43 -14.94 0.22
N ASP A 12 -5.72 -15.16 -0.01
CA ASP A 12 -6.27 -16.48 -0.34
C ASP A 12 -5.69 -17.01 -1.67
N PHE A 13 -5.42 -16.13 -2.64
CA PHE A 13 -4.76 -16.47 -3.91
C PHE A 13 -3.22 -16.48 -3.79
N ALA A 14 -2.67 -15.48 -3.11
CA ALA A 14 -1.25 -15.21 -2.97
C ALA A 14 -0.87 -15.08 -1.48
N SER A 15 -0.84 -16.24 -0.80
CA SER A 15 -0.59 -16.30 0.64
C SER A 15 0.78 -15.73 1.03
N LEU A 16 0.79 -14.99 2.15
CA LEU A 16 1.96 -14.25 2.64
C LEU A 16 3.13 -15.16 3.05
N ASP A 17 2.89 -16.43 3.35
CA ASP A 17 3.95 -17.41 3.68
C ASP A 17 4.84 -17.77 2.48
N LYS A 18 4.41 -17.42 1.27
CA LYS A 18 5.19 -17.62 0.04
C LYS A 18 6.21 -16.53 -0.22
N GLN A 19 6.19 -15.43 0.55
CA GLN A 19 7.16 -14.35 0.38
C GLN A 19 8.54 -14.78 0.86
N GLU A 20 9.59 -14.29 0.20
CA GLU A 20 10.96 -14.52 0.65
C GLU A 20 11.24 -13.77 1.95
N ALA A 21 12.22 -14.23 2.73
CA ALA A 21 12.51 -13.69 4.06
C ALA A 21 12.92 -12.20 4.08
N TYR A 22 13.29 -11.64 2.92
CA TYR A 22 13.64 -10.23 2.78
C TYR A 22 12.48 -9.35 2.29
N ASP A 23 11.35 -9.95 1.93
CA ASP A 23 10.19 -9.23 1.43
C ASP A 23 9.35 -8.64 2.58
N ASN A 24 8.45 -7.71 2.26
CA ASN A 24 7.56 -7.08 3.23
C ASN A 24 6.16 -6.86 2.66
N SER A 25 5.50 -7.96 2.28
CA SER A 25 4.15 -7.98 1.71
C SER A 25 3.06 -7.78 2.76
N GLY A 26 1.85 -7.40 2.32
CA GLY A 26 0.68 -7.15 3.17
C GLY A 26 0.31 -5.67 3.27
N LEU A 27 -0.64 -5.34 4.16
CA LEU A 27 -1.07 -3.94 4.37
C LEU A 27 0.05 -3.13 5.06
N GLN A 28 0.64 -2.19 4.32
CA GLN A 28 1.78 -1.40 4.83
C GLN A 28 1.40 -0.07 5.49
N VAL A 29 0.38 0.61 4.98
CA VAL A 29 -0.11 1.92 5.48
C VAL A 29 -1.63 1.96 5.31
N GLY A 30 -2.34 2.44 6.33
CA GLY A 30 -3.80 2.63 6.30
C GLY A 30 -4.53 1.90 7.42
N ASN A 31 -5.86 1.85 7.31
CA ASN A 31 -6.74 1.22 8.30
C ASN A 31 -7.43 -0.02 7.69
N PRO A 32 -7.26 -1.23 8.25
CA PRO A 32 -7.93 -2.44 7.76
C PRO A 32 -9.46 -2.34 7.78
N GLU A 33 -10.04 -1.50 8.65
CA GLU A 33 -11.48 -1.32 8.78
C GLU A 33 -12.07 -0.25 7.85
N ALA A 34 -11.25 0.46 7.07
CA ALA A 34 -11.73 1.49 6.15
C ALA A 34 -12.52 0.87 4.98
N GLU A 35 -13.64 1.49 4.61
CA GLU A 35 -14.39 1.13 3.40
C GLU A 35 -13.61 1.53 2.14
N VAL A 36 -13.58 0.66 1.14
CA VAL A 36 -12.84 0.89 -0.11
C VAL A 36 -13.77 1.46 -1.18
N SER A 37 -13.43 2.64 -1.70
CA SER A 37 -14.13 3.31 -2.82
C SER A 37 -13.59 2.90 -4.18
N GLY A 38 -12.33 2.47 -4.24
CA GLY A 38 -11.68 2.02 -5.47
C GLY A 38 -10.23 1.61 -5.21
N VAL A 39 -9.73 0.68 -6.03
CA VAL A 39 -8.37 0.15 -5.94
C VAL A 39 -7.59 0.55 -7.19
N LEU A 40 -6.45 1.22 -7.02
CA LEU A 40 -5.47 1.43 -8.08
C LEU A 40 -4.40 0.34 -7.99
N ILE A 41 -4.06 -0.30 -9.11
CA ILE A 41 -3.03 -1.35 -9.16
C ILE A 41 -1.79 -0.79 -9.88
N CYS A 42 -0.61 -0.98 -9.30
CA CYS A 42 0.66 -0.53 -9.89
C CYS A 42 1.83 -1.49 -9.64
N LEU A 43 2.96 -1.26 -10.30
CA LEU A 43 4.22 -1.94 -10.01
C LEU A 43 4.91 -1.28 -8.81
N ASP A 44 5.22 0.01 -8.94
CA ASP A 44 5.88 0.85 -7.93
C ASP A 44 4.91 1.90 -7.38
N ILE A 45 5.02 2.21 -6.08
CA ILE A 45 4.30 3.34 -5.48
C ILE A 45 5.20 4.57 -5.46
N THR A 46 4.76 5.61 -6.17
CA THR A 46 5.39 6.93 -6.19
C THR A 46 4.39 8.01 -5.79
N GLU A 47 4.85 9.23 -5.56
CA GLU A 47 3.97 10.36 -5.23
C GLU A 47 2.94 10.63 -6.33
N SER A 48 3.28 10.37 -7.60
CA SER A 48 2.37 10.53 -8.74
C SER A 48 1.33 9.42 -8.83
N VAL A 49 1.65 8.21 -8.39
CA VAL A 49 0.67 7.10 -8.30
C VAL A 49 -0.37 7.42 -7.22
N ILE A 50 0.06 8.02 -6.09
CA ILE A 50 -0.89 8.50 -5.07
C ILE A 50 -1.78 9.62 -5.64
N ASP A 51 -1.20 10.58 -6.39
CA ASP A 51 -2.01 11.60 -7.08
C ASP A 51 -3.01 10.99 -8.05
N GLU A 52 -2.61 9.97 -8.81
CA GLU A 52 -3.51 9.27 -9.72
C GLU A 52 -4.65 8.58 -8.97
N ALA A 53 -4.36 7.90 -7.85
CA ALA A 53 -5.38 7.26 -7.04
C ALA A 53 -6.40 8.28 -6.52
N ILE A 54 -5.92 9.41 -5.98
CA ILE A 54 -6.78 10.51 -5.51
C ILE A 54 -7.63 11.07 -6.65
N ALA A 55 -7.02 11.35 -7.81
CA ALA A 55 -7.73 11.89 -8.97
C ALA A 55 -8.81 10.94 -9.50
N LYS A 56 -8.62 9.62 -9.35
CA LYS A 56 -9.60 8.58 -9.72
C LYS A 56 -10.59 8.24 -8.61
N GLY A 57 -10.48 8.84 -7.43
CA GLY A 57 -11.31 8.52 -6.27
C GLY A 57 -11.04 7.13 -5.67
N CYS A 58 -9.87 6.55 -5.94
CA CYS A 58 -9.40 5.33 -5.31
C CYS A 58 -8.78 5.66 -3.95
N ASN A 59 -9.16 4.92 -2.91
CA ASN A 59 -8.63 5.08 -1.56
C ASN A 59 -7.82 3.85 -1.11
N MET A 60 -7.48 2.96 -2.04
CA MET A 60 -6.57 1.84 -1.84
C MET A 60 -5.63 1.73 -3.04
N VAL A 61 -4.35 1.49 -2.79
CA VAL A 61 -3.34 1.19 -3.82
C VAL A 61 -2.78 -0.20 -3.54
N LEU A 62 -2.79 -1.06 -4.55
CA LEU A 62 -2.16 -2.38 -4.53
C LEU A 62 -0.92 -2.34 -5.43
N SER A 63 0.26 -2.55 -4.84
CA SER A 63 1.52 -2.57 -5.59
C SER A 63 2.21 -3.93 -5.54
N HIS A 64 3.01 -4.22 -6.56
CA HIS A 64 3.90 -5.38 -6.52
C HIS A 64 5.14 -5.12 -5.66
N HIS A 65 5.81 -3.97 -5.83
CA HIS A 65 6.94 -3.62 -4.98
C HIS A 65 6.44 -2.98 -3.66
N PRO A 66 6.93 -3.44 -2.49
CA PRO A 66 6.55 -2.86 -1.21
C PRO A 66 7.08 -1.43 -1.08
N LEU A 67 6.22 -0.51 -0.65
CA LEU A 67 6.63 0.86 -0.28
C LEU A 67 7.64 0.84 0.87
N LEU A 68 7.33 0.07 1.92
CA LEU A 68 8.16 -0.08 3.11
C LEU A 68 9.08 -1.30 2.99
N PHE A 69 10.02 -1.31 2.04
CA PHE A 69 10.99 -2.43 1.95
C PHE A 69 11.92 -2.53 3.16
N ARG A 70 12.15 -1.41 3.87
CA ARG A 70 12.84 -1.36 5.16
C ARG A 70 12.04 -0.49 6.12
N GLY A 71 12.10 -0.79 7.41
CA GLY A 71 11.41 -0.01 8.43
C GLY A 71 11.86 1.45 8.47
N LEU A 72 10.88 2.38 8.56
CA LEU A 72 11.15 3.81 8.73
C LEU A 72 11.45 4.13 10.18
N LYS A 73 12.51 4.90 10.42
CA LYS A 73 12.87 5.41 11.77
C LYS A 73 12.26 6.78 12.08
N GLN A 74 11.86 7.52 11.05
CA GLN A 74 11.27 8.85 11.13
C GLN A 74 10.36 9.08 9.93
N ILE A 75 9.35 9.93 10.09
CA ILE A 75 8.44 10.37 9.02
C ILE A 75 8.45 11.90 9.03
N THR A 76 9.30 12.47 8.18
CA THR A 76 9.58 13.92 8.12
C THR A 76 9.42 14.48 6.70
N GLY A 77 9.11 13.63 5.72
CA GLY A 77 9.02 13.99 4.31
C GLY A 77 10.38 14.15 3.62
N ARG A 78 11.48 13.78 4.28
CA ARG A 78 12.83 13.93 3.72
C ARG A 78 13.09 12.97 2.56
N THR A 79 12.60 11.75 2.67
CA THR A 79 12.78 10.71 1.65
C THR A 79 11.53 10.53 0.80
N ALA A 80 11.67 9.97 -0.41
CA ALA A 80 10.54 9.69 -1.29
C ALA A 80 9.53 8.75 -0.62
N VAL A 81 10.00 7.70 0.06
CA VAL A 81 9.14 6.78 0.81
C VAL A 81 8.36 7.52 1.90
N GLU A 82 9.03 8.36 2.70
CA GLU A 82 8.33 9.16 3.74
C GLU A 82 7.26 10.07 3.14
N ARG A 83 7.52 10.73 2.00
CA ARG A 83 6.52 11.59 1.36
C ARG A 83 5.32 10.81 0.83
N VAL A 84 5.55 9.64 0.25
CA VAL A 84 4.48 8.75 -0.17
C VAL A 84 3.65 8.30 1.03
N VAL A 85 4.29 7.90 2.15
CA VAL A 85 3.57 7.53 3.38
C VAL A 85 2.72 8.69 3.89
N ILE A 86 3.28 9.90 3.99
CA ILE A 86 2.55 11.10 4.43
C ILE A 86 1.34 11.37 3.54
N LYS A 87 1.48 11.19 2.23
CA LYS A 87 0.41 11.45 1.25
C LYS A 87 -0.67 10.38 1.24
N ALA A 88 -0.37 9.19 1.76
CA ALA A 88 -1.30 8.07 1.87
C ALA A 88 -2.10 8.06 3.19
N LEU A 89 -1.81 8.97 4.12
CA LEU A 89 -2.52 9.16 5.41
C LEU A 89 -3.58 10.26 5.30
#